data_AF-A0ABD6CW72-F1
#
_entry.id   AF-A0ABD6CW72-F1
#
_cell.length_a   1.000
_cell.length_b   1.000
_cell.length_c   1.000
_cell.angle_alpha   90.00
_cell.angle_beta   90.00
_cell.angle_gamma   90.00
#
_symmetry.space_group_name_H-M   'P 1'
#
loop_
_entity.id
_entity.type
_entity.pdbx_description
1 polymer ?
#
loop_
_entity_poly.entity_id
_entity_poly.type
_entity_poly.pdbx_seq_one_letter_code
_entity_poly.pdbx_strand_id
1 'polypeptide(L)'
;MASGSTLSCRNHGDRGAGQVCGECGDPLCGDCSNRVTDVTLDDYGAGGVRRLIVGLLLIAGSLVLLDALPRGIWLALASVAGKPLYLRLGLKPAFLLTGIALLGTLRFRGISGGFDFSGFSIVTRRNNARVVCQSCYDGDKRLQRTLSRVFKLIAVALIVYGIYQSVAALFFRWLWISGVGGAIWILREDLKLAVIELSS
;
A
#
# COMPACT_ATOMS: atom_id res chain seq x y z
N MET A 1 -9.73 39.24 27.07
CA MET A 1 -10.64 38.22 26.50
C MET A 1 -10.39 38.19 25.00
N ALA A 2 -9.75 37.14 24.49
CA ALA A 2 -9.37 37.06 23.08
C ALA A 2 -10.62 36.85 22.22
N SER A 3 -10.94 37.83 21.38
CA SER A 3 -11.95 37.71 20.33
C SER A 3 -11.45 36.69 19.30
N GLY A 4 -11.82 35.43 19.45
CA GLY A 4 -11.61 34.42 18.41
C GLY A 4 -12.40 34.84 17.18
N SER A 5 -11.72 35.25 16.12
CA SER A 5 -12.33 35.44 14.81
C SER A 5 -12.97 34.12 14.40
N THR A 6 -14.30 34.10 14.37
CA THR A 6 -15.07 33.00 13.80
C THR A 6 -14.80 33.02 12.31
N LEU A 7 -13.83 32.23 11.87
CA LEU A 7 -13.56 32.02 10.45
C LEU A 7 -14.85 31.49 9.82
N SER A 8 -15.40 32.19 8.83
CA SER A 8 -16.56 31.75 8.06
C SER A 8 -16.12 30.91 6.86
N CYS A 9 -16.90 29.89 6.52
CA CYS A 9 -16.63 29.03 5.36
C CYS A 9 -16.64 29.85 4.07
N ARG A 10 -15.60 29.73 3.24
CA ARG A 10 -15.48 30.53 2.00
C ARG A 10 -16.66 30.34 1.04
N ASN A 11 -17.20 29.11 0.96
CA ASN A 11 -18.32 28.77 0.06
C ASN A 11 -19.71 28.93 0.70
N HIS A 12 -19.79 28.87 2.03
CA HIS A 12 -21.04 28.96 2.79
C HIS A 12 -20.83 30.00 3.90
N GLY A 13 -20.75 31.28 3.54
CA GLY A 13 -20.30 32.38 4.40
C GLY A 13 -21.00 32.53 5.75
N ASP A 14 -22.13 31.85 5.94
CA ASP A 14 -22.92 31.75 7.17
C ASP A 14 -22.48 30.60 8.11
N ARG A 15 -21.75 29.60 7.61
CA ARG A 15 -21.26 28.45 8.38
C ARG A 15 -19.88 28.71 8.97
N GLY A 16 -19.68 28.30 10.22
CA GLY A 16 -18.36 28.29 10.86
C GLY A 16 -17.39 27.37 10.12
N ALA A 17 -16.19 27.87 9.85
CA ALA A 17 -15.09 27.09 9.31
C ALA A 17 -14.41 26.33 10.45
N GLY A 18 -14.41 25.00 10.36
CA GLY A 18 -13.74 24.13 11.32
C GLY A 18 -12.37 23.62 10.83
N GLN A 19 -12.04 23.87 9.56
CA GLN A 19 -10.85 23.35 8.89
C GLN A 19 -10.31 24.37 7.89
N VAL A 20 -9.06 24.22 7.47
CA VAL A 20 -8.41 25.08 6.47
C VAL A 20 -7.93 24.20 5.31
N CYS A 21 -8.12 24.66 4.08
CA CYS A 21 -7.57 24.02 2.90
C CYS A 21 -6.05 24.04 2.98
N GLY A 22 -5.43 22.87 2.88
CA GLY A 22 -3.99 22.79 2.88
C GLY A 22 -3.31 23.49 1.70
N GLU A 23 -3.93 23.51 0.51
CA GLU A 23 -3.26 24.02 -0.69
C GLU A 23 -3.38 25.53 -0.84
N CYS A 24 -4.60 26.06 -0.77
CA CYS A 24 -4.86 27.49 -0.97
C CYS A 24 -5.02 28.28 0.33
N GLY A 25 -5.05 27.64 1.51
CA GLY A 25 -5.24 28.31 2.80
C GLY A 25 -6.68 28.76 3.11
N ASP A 26 -7.66 28.36 2.29
CA ASP A 26 -9.05 28.79 2.46
C ASP A 26 -9.75 28.18 3.68
N PRO A 27 -10.55 28.94 4.44
CA PRO A 27 -11.37 28.41 5.52
C PRO A 27 -12.53 27.58 4.97
N LEU A 28 -12.66 26.34 5.46
CA LEU A 28 -13.62 25.35 5.01
C LEU A 28 -14.52 24.84 6.15
N CYS A 29 -15.78 24.65 5.81
CA CYS A 29 -16.76 23.91 6.56
C CYS A 29 -16.70 22.41 6.18
N GLY A 30 -17.25 21.54 7.03
CA GLY A 30 -17.16 20.09 6.85
C GLY A 30 -17.73 19.56 5.52
N ASP A 31 -18.69 20.28 4.93
CA ASP A 31 -19.32 19.89 3.66
C ASP A 31 -18.51 20.33 2.42
N CYS A 32 -17.62 21.32 2.57
CA CYS A 32 -16.75 21.81 1.50
C CYS A 32 -15.33 21.24 1.59
N SER A 33 -15.08 20.34 2.54
CA SER A 33 -13.78 19.74 2.75
C SER A 33 -13.72 18.33 2.18
N ASN A 34 -12.75 18.11 1.29
CA ASN A 34 -12.40 16.79 0.79
C ASN A 34 -11.10 16.33 1.43
N ARG A 35 -10.96 15.03 1.66
CA ARG A 35 -9.72 14.45 2.17
C ARG A 35 -8.95 13.79 1.03
N VAL A 36 -7.72 14.23 0.81
CA VAL A 36 -6.79 13.64 -0.16
C VAL A 36 -5.56 13.17 0.58
N THR A 37 -5.15 11.93 0.34
CA THR A 37 -3.82 11.46 0.74
C THR A 37 -2.80 12.16 -0.14
N ASP A 38 -2.13 13.17 0.39
CA ASP A 38 -1.07 13.84 -0.34
C ASP A 38 0.19 12.96 -0.33
N VAL A 39 0.85 12.88 -1.47
CA VAL A 39 1.99 11.97 -1.68
C VAL A 39 3.31 12.64 -1.28
N THR A 40 3.30 13.93 -0.99
CA THR A 40 4.47 14.72 -0.56
C THR A 40 4.52 14.91 0.95
N LEU A 41 3.41 14.72 1.66
CA LEU A 41 3.31 14.91 3.11
C LEU A 41 3.24 13.55 3.80
N ASP A 42 4.42 12.98 4.06
CA ASP A 42 4.56 11.66 4.66
C ASP A 42 4.76 11.73 6.16
N ASP A 43 3.90 11.02 6.89
CA ASP A 43 4.18 10.67 8.27
C ASP A 43 4.88 9.31 8.34
N TYR A 44 5.84 9.19 9.23
CA TYR A 44 6.58 7.96 9.47
C TYR A 44 6.12 7.35 10.80
N GLY A 45 5.55 6.15 10.73
CA GLY A 45 5.00 5.45 11.90
C GLY A 45 5.83 4.24 12.34
N ALA A 46 5.70 3.85 13.60
CA ALA A 46 6.39 2.72 14.25
C ALA A 46 5.96 1.32 13.77
N GLY A 47 5.37 1.19 12.57
CA GLY A 47 4.91 -0.09 12.01
C GLY A 47 5.98 -0.89 11.27
N GLY A 48 7.21 -0.36 11.14
CA GLY A 48 8.25 -0.93 10.30
C GLY A 48 8.76 -2.29 10.77
N VAL A 49 8.95 -2.50 12.06
CA VAL A 49 9.43 -3.79 12.60
C VAL A 49 8.43 -4.91 12.31
N ARG A 50 7.12 -4.66 12.46
CA ARG A 50 6.09 -5.66 12.12
C ARG A 50 6.12 -6.02 10.65
N ARG A 51 6.25 -5.03 9.76
CA ARG A 51 6.33 -5.28 8.30
C ARG A 51 7.63 -5.99 7.91
N LEU A 52 8.74 -5.68 8.56
CA LEU A 52 10.02 -6.37 8.39
C LEU A 52 9.87 -7.85 8.77
N ILE A 53 9.35 -8.15 9.96
CA ILE A 53 9.16 -9.53 10.43
C ILE A 53 8.25 -10.29 9.47
N VAL A 54 7.10 -9.72 9.10
CA VAL A 54 6.17 -10.38 8.16
C VAL A 54 6.83 -10.58 6.79
N GLY A 55 7.51 -9.57 6.25
CA GLY A 55 8.22 -9.67 4.97
C GLY A 55 9.28 -10.77 4.99
N LEU A 56 10.11 -10.82 6.03
CA LEU A 56 11.12 -11.87 6.22
C LEU A 56 10.49 -13.26 6.38
N LEU A 57 9.40 -13.38 7.14
CA LEU A 57 8.68 -14.65 7.28
C LEU A 57 8.10 -15.14 5.96
N LEU A 58 7.58 -14.26 5.10
CA LEU A 58 7.09 -14.64 3.78
C LEU A 58 8.23 -15.12 2.87
N ILE A 59 9.38 -14.44 2.90
CA ILE A 59 10.56 -14.84 2.11
C ILE A 59 11.13 -16.16 2.63
N ALA A 60 11.41 -16.26 3.94
CA ALA A 60 11.92 -17.48 4.57
C ALA A 60 10.92 -18.65 4.39
N GLY A 61 9.62 -18.38 4.52
CA GLY A 61 8.57 -19.35 4.22
C GLY A 61 8.62 -19.84 2.78
N SER A 62 8.84 -18.94 1.82
CA SER A 62 8.96 -19.29 0.40
C SER A 62 10.20 -20.12 0.08
N LEU A 63 11.34 -19.83 0.73
CA LEU A 63 12.64 -20.44 0.43
C LEU A 63 12.88 -21.75 1.20
N VAL A 64 12.45 -21.80 2.46
CA VAL A 64 12.77 -22.89 3.38
C VAL A 64 11.54 -23.74 3.65
N LEU A 65 10.42 -23.13 4.05
CA LEU A 65 9.27 -23.89 4.54
C LEU A 65 8.59 -24.69 3.43
N LEU A 66 8.43 -24.10 2.24
CA LEU A 66 7.86 -24.79 1.08
C LEU A 66 8.77 -25.91 0.52
N ASP A 67 10.07 -25.81 0.77
CA ASP A 67 11.07 -26.77 0.30
C ASP A 67 11.34 -27.89 1.33
N ALA A 68 11.19 -27.58 2.62
CA ALA A 68 11.31 -28.51 3.74
C ALA A 68 10.04 -29.36 3.96
N LEU A 69 8.90 -28.95 3.39
CA LEU A 69 7.67 -29.73 3.41
C LEU A 69 7.94 -31.11 2.75
N PRO A 70 7.82 -32.23 3.50
CA PRO A 70 8.17 -33.54 2.98
C PRO A 70 7.35 -33.83 1.73
N ARG A 71 8.01 -34.43 0.72
CA ARG A 71 7.39 -34.77 -0.57
C ARG A 71 6.08 -35.55 -0.41
N GLY A 72 5.96 -36.33 0.66
CA GLY A 72 4.75 -37.06 1.04
C GLY A 72 3.51 -36.18 1.25
N ILE A 73 3.65 -34.97 1.79
CA ILE A 73 2.51 -34.05 1.97
C ILE A 73 2.03 -33.53 0.61
N TRP A 74 2.96 -33.18 -0.28
CA TRP A 74 2.62 -32.75 -1.64
C TRP A 74 1.97 -33.88 -2.46
N LEU A 75 2.47 -35.11 -2.31
CA LEU A 75 1.91 -36.31 -2.93
C LEU A 75 0.53 -36.66 -2.37
N ALA A 76 0.33 -36.55 -1.06
CA ALA A 76 -0.97 -36.76 -0.41
C ALA A 76 -2.00 -35.70 -0.84
N LEU A 77 -1.58 -34.44 -0.99
CA LEU A 77 -2.46 -33.40 -1.54
C LEU A 77 -2.84 -33.71 -3.00
N ALA A 78 -1.86 -34.13 -3.80
CA ALA A 78 -2.09 -34.48 -5.21
C ALA A 78 -3.00 -35.71 -5.36
N SER A 79 -2.89 -36.70 -4.46
CA SER A 79 -3.76 -37.88 -4.47
C SER A 79 -5.19 -37.55 -4.07
N VAL A 80 -5.41 -36.67 -3.08
CA VAL A 80 -6.75 -36.18 -2.70
C VAL A 80 -7.38 -35.36 -3.83
N ALA A 81 -6.59 -34.54 -4.52
CA ALA A 81 -7.10 -33.70 -5.62
C ALA A 81 -7.26 -34.45 -6.97
N GLY A 82 -6.75 -35.67 -7.08
CA GLY A 82 -6.82 -36.49 -8.31
C GLY A 82 -6.06 -35.92 -9.51
N LYS A 83 -5.24 -34.86 -9.32
CA LYS A 83 -4.48 -34.17 -10.37
C LYS A 83 -3.12 -33.69 -9.83
N PRO A 84 -2.08 -33.54 -10.68
CA PRO A 84 -0.81 -32.98 -10.25
C PRO A 84 -0.97 -31.51 -9.84
N LEU A 85 -0.90 -31.24 -8.54
CA LEU A 85 -0.98 -29.90 -7.98
C LEU A 85 0.38 -29.21 -8.09
N TYR A 86 0.54 -28.31 -9.06
CA TYR A 86 1.75 -27.47 -9.20
C TYR A 86 1.79 -26.31 -8.20
N LEU A 87 1.45 -26.57 -6.93
CA LEU A 87 1.39 -25.57 -5.85
C LEU A 87 2.73 -24.87 -5.66
N ARG A 88 3.83 -25.62 -5.60
CA ARG A 88 5.17 -25.05 -5.36
C ARG A 88 5.61 -24.04 -6.42
N LEU A 89 5.20 -24.22 -7.68
CA LEU A 89 5.57 -23.32 -8.78
C LEU A 89 4.85 -21.97 -8.76
N GLY A 90 3.63 -21.89 -8.20
CA GLY A 90 2.91 -20.61 -8.09
C GLY A 90 2.98 -19.98 -6.70
N LEU A 91 2.99 -20.80 -5.64
CA LEU A 91 2.97 -20.31 -4.26
C LEU A 91 4.32 -19.68 -3.88
N LYS A 92 5.44 -20.32 -4.24
CA LYS A 92 6.79 -19.81 -3.94
C LYS A 92 7.03 -18.39 -4.47
N PRO A 93 6.81 -18.10 -5.77
CA PRO A 93 6.95 -16.74 -6.27
C PRO A 93 5.90 -15.78 -5.69
N ALA A 94 4.68 -16.24 -5.39
CA ALA A 94 3.67 -15.37 -4.78
C ALA A 94 4.07 -14.86 -3.40
N PHE A 95 4.54 -15.77 -2.52
CA PHE A 95 5.05 -15.44 -1.20
C PHE A 95 6.30 -14.56 -1.28
N LEU A 96 7.22 -14.89 -2.19
CA LEU A 96 8.46 -14.14 -2.38
C LEU A 96 8.20 -12.71 -2.87
N LEU A 97 7.36 -12.52 -3.89
CA LEU A 97 7.02 -11.20 -4.41
C LEU A 97 6.31 -10.33 -3.37
N THR A 98 5.38 -10.92 -2.61
CA THR A 98 4.67 -10.21 -1.54
C THR A 98 5.62 -9.81 -0.40
N GLY A 99 6.54 -10.71 -0.03
CA GLY A 99 7.57 -10.45 0.98
C GLY A 99 8.53 -9.34 0.56
N ILE A 100 9.04 -9.39 -0.69
CA ILE A 100 9.90 -8.33 -1.24
C ILE A 100 9.15 -6.99 -1.28
N ALA A 101 7.88 -6.99 -1.72
CA ALA A 101 7.08 -5.78 -1.75
C ALA A 101 6.91 -5.16 -0.35
N LEU A 102 6.70 -5.99 0.69
CA LEU A 102 6.63 -5.50 2.08
C LEU A 102 7.95 -4.88 2.53
N LEU A 103 9.08 -5.53 2.25
CA LEU A 103 10.40 -5.01 2.57
C LEU A 103 10.71 -3.71 1.81
N GLY A 104 10.25 -3.60 0.56
CA GLY A 104 10.38 -2.38 -0.25
C GLY A 104 9.67 -1.15 0.34
N THR A 105 8.66 -1.35 1.20
CA THR A 105 7.98 -0.24 1.91
C THR A 105 8.70 0.25 3.17
N LEU A 106 9.78 -0.41 3.57
CA LEU A 106 10.55 -0.04 4.76
C LEU A 106 11.46 1.14 4.45
N ARG A 107 11.48 2.11 5.37
CA ARG A 107 12.43 3.22 5.35
C ARG A 107 13.23 3.20 6.64
N PHE A 108 14.49 3.58 6.53
CA PHE A 108 15.41 3.62 7.66
C PHE A 108 15.64 5.07 8.05
N ARG A 109 15.32 5.41 9.30
CA ARG A 109 15.61 6.73 9.86
C ARG A 109 16.72 6.58 10.89
N GLY A 110 17.91 7.04 10.54
CA GLY A 110 19.04 7.21 11.45
C GLY A 110 19.03 8.61 12.04
N ILE A 111 19.25 8.71 13.35
CA ILE A 111 19.38 9.98 14.06
C ILE A 111 20.90 10.20 14.23
N SER A 112 21.47 11.16 13.51
CA SER A 112 22.84 11.71 13.63
C SER A 112 23.99 11.07 12.82
N GLY A 113 24.93 11.93 12.42
CA GLY A 113 26.10 11.67 11.56
C GLY A 113 27.27 11.01 12.27
N GLY A 114 27.03 9.85 12.89
CA GLY A 114 28.04 8.99 13.50
C GLY A 114 27.59 7.53 13.53
N PHE A 115 28.52 6.59 13.74
CA PHE A 115 28.28 5.14 13.81
C PHE A 115 27.51 4.70 15.09
N ASP A 116 26.55 5.49 15.54
CA ASP A 116 25.77 5.19 16.74
C ASP A 116 24.46 4.48 16.34
N PHE A 117 24.44 3.14 16.52
CA PHE A 117 23.31 2.28 16.15
C PHE A 117 22.13 2.36 17.14
N SER A 118 22.29 3.07 18.25
CA SER A 118 21.28 3.22 19.31
C SER A 118 20.03 4.03 18.89
N GLY A 119 20.13 4.83 17.80
CA GLY A 119 19.04 5.64 17.26
C GLY A 119 18.36 5.09 16.00
N PHE A 120 18.63 3.83 15.61
CA PHE A 120 18.10 3.27 14.37
C PHE A 120 16.63 2.88 14.50
N SER A 121 15.75 3.56 13.75
CA SER A 121 14.32 3.23 13.73
C SER A 121 13.88 2.78 12.33
N ILE A 122 13.22 1.61 12.28
CA ILE A 122 12.57 1.11 11.07
C ILE A 122 11.16 1.69 11.05
N VAL A 123 10.94 2.59 10.11
CA VAL A 123 9.68 3.31 9.96
C VAL A 123 9.00 2.91 8.68
N THR A 124 7.67 2.93 8.72
CA THR A 124 6.84 2.76 7.52
C THR A 124 6.16 4.07 7.20
N ARG A 125 6.14 4.38 5.91
CA ARG A 125 5.36 5.48 5.37
C ARG A 125 3.88 5.27 5.70
N ARG A 126 3.28 6.30 6.30
CA ARG A 126 1.87 6.37 6.64
C ARG A 126 1.29 7.56 5.89
N ASN A 127 0.34 7.27 5.01
CA ASN A 127 -0.32 8.33 4.24
C ASN A 127 -1.16 9.16 5.21
N ASN A 128 -0.87 10.46 5.27
CA ASN A 128 -1.72 11.38 6.00
C ASN A 128 -2.74 12.01 5.03
N ALA A 129 -3.99 12.05 5.47
CA ALA A 129 -5.06 12.62 4.66
C ALA A 129 -5.11 14.13 4.94
N ARG A 130 -4.75 14.93 3.94
CA ARG A 130 -4.85 16.38 3.99
C ARG A 130 -6.26 16.81 3.61
N VAL A 131 -6.74 17.85 4.28
CA VAL A 131 -8.00 18.52 3.92
C VAL A 131 -7.73 19.49 2.77
N VAL A 132 -8.51 19.37 1.70
CA VAL A 132 -8.47 20.25 0.52
C VAL A 132 -9.87 20.72 0.16
N CYS A 133 -9.97 21.92 -0.40
CA CYS A 133 -11.21 22.46 -0.93
C CYS A 133 -11.59 21.75 -2.23
N GLN A 134 -12.86 21.85 -2.63
CA GLN A 134 -13.36 21.18 -3.83
C GLN A 134 -12.72 21.66 -5.13
N SER A 135 -12.36 22.94 -5.23
CA SER A 135 -11.65 23.48 -6.40
C SER A 135 -10.24 22.89 -6.55
N CYS A 136 -9.44 22.86 -5.48
CA CYS A 136 -8.12 22.21 -5.48
C CYS A 136 -8.22 20.69 -5.66
N TYR A 137 -9.26 20.07 -5.10
CA TYR A 137 -9.55 18.65 -5.29
C TYR A 137 -9.76 18.32 -6.77
N ASP A 138 -10.48 19.18 -7.50
CA ASP A 138 -10.85 18.97 -8.89
C ASP A 138 -9.84 19.46 -9.93
N GLY A 139 -8.84 20.27 -9.59
CA GLY A 139 -7.74 20.62 -10.48
C GLY A 139 -6.59 19.61 -10.39
N ASP A 140 -5.60 19.94 -9.57
CA ASP A 140 -4.26 19.35 -9.55
C ASP A 140 -4.23 17.89 -9.07
N LYS A 141 -5.23 17.46 -8.30
CA LYS A 141 -5.28 16.10 -7.74
C LYS A 141 -5.99 15.08 -8.64
N ARG A 142 -6.44 15.45 -9.85
CA ARG A 142 -7.08 14.50 -10.79
C ARG A 142 -6.17 13.31 -11.13
N LEU A 143 -4.92 13.58 -11.49
CA LEU A 143 -3.97 12.54 -11.90
C LEU A 143 -3.65 11.57 -10.75
N GLN A 144 -3.41 12.10 -9.54
CA GLN A 144 -3.19 11.28 -8.34
C GLN A 144 -4.39 10.39 -8.02
N ARG A 145 -5.62 10.91 -8.16
CA ARG A 145 -6.87 10.14 -7.95
C ARG A 145 -7.01 9.02 -9.00
N THR A 146 -6.77 9.33 -10.27
CA THR A 146 -6.87 8.36 -11.36
C THR A 146 -5.86 7.24 -11.17
N LEU A 147 -4.58 7.55 -10.91
CA LEU A 147 -3.55 6.55 -10.62
C LEU A 147 -3.92 5.70 -9.39
N SER A 148 -4.44 6.33 -8.33
CA SER A 148 -4.89 5.62 -7.13
C SER A 148 -5.99 4.60 -7.42
N ARG A 149 -6.98 4.95 -8.25
CA ARG A 149 -8.04 4.03 -8.67
C ARG A 149 -7.50 2.95 -9.59
N VAL A 150 -6.68 3.32 -10.58
CA VAL A 150 -6.10 2.40 -11.56
C VAL A 150 -5.26 1.33 -10.88
N PHE A 151 -4.32 1.70 -10.00
CA PHE A 151 -3.51 0.71 -9.29
C PHE A 151 -4.33 -0.21 -8.38
N LYS A 152 -5.36 0.32 -7.71
CA LYS A 152 -6.28 -0.52 -6.91
C LYS A 152 -7.05 -1.50 -7.78
N LEU A 153 -7.59 -1.05 -8.90
CA LEU A 153 -8.35 -1.89 -9.84
C LEU A 153 -7.46 -2.97 -10.46
N ILE A 154 -6.26 -2.60 -10.93
CA ILE A 154 -5.28 -3.55 -11.48
C ILE A 154 -4.89 -4.59 -10.42
N ALA A 155 -4.57 -4.15 -9.21
CA ALA A 155 -4.21 -5.08 -8.13
C ALA A 155 -5.34 -6.06 -7.81
N VAL A 156 -6.57 -5.58 -7.63
CA VAL A 156 -7.74 -6.43 -7.37
C VAL A 156 -7.99 -7.38 -8.55
N ALA A 157 -7.95 -6.89 -9.79
CA ALA A 157 -8.14 -7.72 -10.97
C ALA A 157 -7.10 -8.84 -11.06
N LEU A 158 -5.82 -8.56 -10.81
CA LEU A 158 -4.75 -9.56 -10.82
C LEU A 158 -4.90 -10.59 -9.68
N ILE A 159 -5.27 -10.14 -8.48
CA ILE A 159 -5.53 -11.04 -7.35
C ILE A 159 -6.69 -11.98 -7.67
N VAL A 160 -7.83 -11.44 -8.10
CA VAL A 160 -9.02 -12.23 -8.43
C VAL A 160 -8.75 -13.17 -9.60
N TYR A 161 -8.08 -12.68 -10.65
CA TYR A 161 -7.72 -13.49 -11.81
C TYR A 161 -6.78 -14.65 -11.45
N GLY A 162 -5.74 -14.39 -10.65
CA GLY A 162 -4.80 -15.42 -10.19
C GLY A 162 -5.48 -16.49 -9.34
N ILE A 163 -6.39 -16.10 -8.44
CA ILE A 163 -7.18 -17.03 -7.63
C ILE A 163 -8.15 -17.82 -8.51
N TYR A 164 -8.90 -17.15 -9.38
CA TYR A 164 -9.87 -17.79 -10.28
C TYR A 164 -9.21 -18.85 -11.15
N GLN A 165 -8.09 -18.54 -11.81
CA GLN A 165 -7.36 -19.51 -12.64
C GLN A 165 -6.82 -20.69 -11.82
N SER A 166 -6.37 -20.43 -10.59
CA SER A 166 -5.85 -21.49 -9.71
C SER A 166 -6.95 -22.46 -9.28
N VAL A 167 -8.14 -21.95 -8.98
CA VAL A 167 -9.30 -22.76 -8.55
C VAL A 167 -9.94 -23.46 -9.75
N ALA A 168 -10.23 -22.74 -10.84
CA ALA A 168 -10.95 -23.27 -11.99
C ALA A 168 -10.17 -24.36 -12.73
N ALA A 169 -8.85 -24.21 -12.89
CA ALA A 169 -8.03 -25.17 -13.60
C ALA A 169 -7.40 -26.23 -12.67
N LEU A 170 -7.57 -26.14 -11.34
CA LEU A 170 -6.75 -26.84 -10.33
C LEU A 170 -5.24 -26.71 -10.60
N PHE A 171 -4.86 -25.63 -11.31
CA PHE A 171 -3.52 -25.39 -11.82
C PHE A 171 -2.92 -24.19 -11.09
N PHE A 172 -2.36 -24.49 -9.93
CA PHE A 172 -1.86 -23.53 -8.96
C PHE A 172 -0.63 -22.74 -9.44
N ARG A 173 -0.14 -22.96 -10.67
CA ARG A 173 0.91 -22.12 -11.28
C ARG A 173 0.49 -20.66 -11.27
N TRP A 174 -0.77 -20.35 -11.56
CA TRP A 174 -1.25 -18.96 -11.72
C TRP A 174 -1.30 -18.13 -10.44
N LEU A 175 -1.06 -18.72 -9.27
CA LEU A 175 -0.93 -18.00 -7.99
C LEU A 175 0.15 -16.93 -8.00
N TRP A 176 1.19 -17.06 -8.82
CA TRP A 176 2.20 -16.01 -8.94
C TRP A 176 1.58 -14.67 -9.36
N ILE A 177 0.52 -14.69 -10.18
CA ILE A 177 -0.21 -13.46 -10.59
C ILE A 177 -0.90 -12.82 -9.39
N SER A 178 -1.51 -13.61 -8.50
CA SER A 178 -2.07 -13.05 -7.27
C SER A 178 -1.00 -12.44 -6.36
N GLY A 179 0.21 -13.01 -6.35
CA GLY A 179 1.37 -12.43 -5.66
C GLY A 179 1.80 -11.10 -6.28
N VAL A 180 1.82 -10.99 -7.62
CA VAL A 180 2.06 -9.72 -8.33
C VAL A 180 0.98 -8.70 -7.97
N GLY A 181 -0.29 -9.09 -7.99
CA GLY A 181 -1.40 -8.21 -7.59
C GLY A 181 -1.27 -7.74 -6.14
N GLY A 182 -0.86 -8.63 -5.24
CA GLY A 182 -0.54 -8.30 -3.85
C GLY A 182 0.64 -7.31 -3.72
N ALA A 183 1.71 -7.53 -4.48
CA ALA A 183 2.86 -6.64 -4.52
C ALA A 183 2.48 -5.24 -5.01
N ILE A 184 1.70 -5.14 -6.10
CA ILE A 184 1.16 -3.87 -6.61
C ILE A 184 0.26 -3.21 -5.55
N TRP A 185 -0.58 -3.98 -4.87
CA TRP A 185 -1.45 -3.44 -3.82
C TRP A 185 -0.65 -2.79 -2.68
N ILE A 186 0.45 -3.43 -2.27
CA ILE A 186 1.34 -2.94 -1.21
C ILE A 186 2.13 -1.71 -1.68
N LEU A 187 2.72 -1.77 -2.87
CA LEU A 187 3.60 -0.74 -3.42
C LEU A 187 2.85 0.40 -4.12
N ARG A 188 1.52 0.37 -4.20
CA ARG A 188 0.71 1.31 -5.00
C ARG A 188 1.03 2.79 -4.74
N GLU A 189 1.40 3.16 -3.52
CA GLU A 189 1.66 4.55 -3.16
C GLU A 189 3.06 4.98 -3.60
N ASP A 190 4.04 4.10 -3.51
CA ASP A 190 5.40 4.33 -4.01
C ASP A 190 5.43 4.29 -5.55
N LEU A 191 4.61 3.44 -6.17
CA LEU A 191 4.39 3.43 -7.62
C LEU A 191 3.72 4.73 -8.09
N LYS A 192 2.76 5.28 -7.34
CA LYS A 192 2.17 6.58 -7.64
C LYS A 192 3.21 7.69 -7.64
N LEU A 193 4.08 7.73 -6.63
CA LEU A 193 5.19 8.69 -6.59
C LEU A 193 6.08 8.57 -7.81
N ALA A 194 6.56 7.37 -8.10
CA ALA A 194 7.47 7.14 -9.22
C ALA A 194 6.86 7.61 -10.55
N VAL A 195 5.56 7.35 -10.78
CA VAL A 195 4.88 7.83 -11.98
C VAL A 195 4.74 9.35 -12.01
N ILE A 196 4.45 10.00 -10.87
CA ILE A 196 4.35 11.45 -10.80
C ILE A 196 5.71 12.09 -11.12
N GLU A 197 6.78 11.59 -10.50
CA GLU A 197 8.17 12.06 -10.72
C GLU A 197 8.65 11.85 -12.15
N LEU A 198 8.22 10.78 -12.83
CA LEU A 198 8.51 10.56 -14.24
C LEU A 198 7.67 11.44 -15.18
N SER A 199 6.55 11.98 -14.71
CA SER A 199 5.63 12.80 -15.52
C SER A 199 5.80 14.31 -15.33
N SER A 200 6.59 14.72 -14.34
CA SER A 200 6.99 16.10 -14.05
C SER A 200 8.30 16.45 -14.75
#